data_AF-A0A136IJF3-F1
#
_entry.id   AF-A0A136IJF3-F1
#
_cell.length_a   1.000
_cell.length_b   1.000
_cell.length_c   1.000
_cell.angle_alpha   90.00
_cell.angle_beta   90.00
_cell.angle_gamma   90.00
#
_symmetry.space_group_name_H-M   'P 1'
#
loop_
_entity.id
_entity.type
_entity.pdbx_description
1 polymer ?
#
loop_
_entity_poly.entity_id
_entity_poly.type
_entity_poly.pdbx_seq_one_letter_code
_entity_poly.pdbx_strand_id
1 'polypeptide(L)'
;MSRFPARQSSANQNAARLRDNQRRHRARVKAHTAELEAQLAETKARLDAALDEIAHLTSEVESLSRGLVTERNVPRALPTVRASSPAAAAHLPSVFGPPIRDESPRPHCSGNCNQDQTHVDGEAHATQPDILVVMMSGRDCKDLPAPQSGESTAPCIDAYKVIEQQNFSGLDVVEITRWLKPGFRKAAEKGGGCRVDTQLLFALLDHISSTDGL
;
A
#
# COMPACT_ATOMS: atom_id res chain seq x y z
N MET A 1 -56.92 10.67 34.48
CA MET A 1 -55.98 11.28 33.51
C MET A 1 -54.59 10.68 33.77
N SER A 2 -54.21 9.64 33.04
CA SER A 2 -52.91 8.98 33.26
C SER A 2 -51.96 9.35 32.12
N ARG A 3 -50.98 10.21 32.40
CA ARG A 3 -49.87 10.52 31.48
C ARG A 3 -48.76 9.48 31.70
N PHE A 4 -48.40 8.75 30.66
CA PHE A 4 -47.30 7.78 30.66
C PHE A 4 -45.96 8.46 30.32
N PRO A 5 -44.90 8.38 31.15
CA PRO A 5 -43.55 8.85 30.81
C PRO A 5 -42.57 7.68 30.66
N ALA A 6 -42.76 6.80 29.66
CA ALA A 6 -41.86 5.65 29.46
C ALA A 6 -40.76 5.89 28.40
N ARG A 7 -40.99 6.80 27.44
CA ARG A 7 -40.16 6.90 26.23
C ARG A 7 -38.87 7.73 26.40
N GLN A 8 -38.84 8.64 27.37
CA GLN A 8 -37.68 9.50 27.62
C GLN A 8 -36.53 8.76 28.33
N SER A 9 -36.84 7.80 29.22
CA SER A 9 -35.83 7.01 29.93
C SER A 9 -35.06 6.08 28.98
N SER A 10 -35.76 5.40 28.06
CA SER A 10 -35.13 4.50 27.07
C SER A 10 -34.25 5.26 26.07
N ALA A 11 -34.65 6.47 25.65
CA ALA A 11 -33.83 7.32 24.79
C ALA A 11 -32.56 7.80 25.50
N ASN A 12 -32.67 8.20 26.78
CA ASN A 12 -31.52 8.61 27.60
C ASN A 12 -30.54 7.45 27.86
N GLN A 13 -31.05 6.25 28.12
CA GLN A 13 -30.24 5.04 28.26
C GLN A 13 -29.49 4.69 26.95
N ASN A 14 -30.16 4.77 25.80
CA ASN A 14 -29.52 4.55 24.50
C ASN A 14 -28.42 5.57 24.20
N ALA A 15 -28.67 6.86 24.48
CA ALA A 15 -27.66 7.92 24.33
C ALA A 15 -26.45 7.70 25.25
N ALA A 16 -26.66 7.23 26.48
CA ALA A 16 -25.58 6.88 27.40
C ALA A 16 -24.73 5.72 26.88
N ARG A 17 -25.36 4.66 26.35
CA ARG A 17 -24.65 3.51 25.74
C ARG A 17 -23.81 3.94 24.54
N LEU A 18 -24.34 4.79 23.67
CA LEU A 18 -23.60 5.32 22.53
C LEU A 18 -22.38 6.14 22.97
N ARG A 19 -22.51 6.98 24.00
CA ARG A 19 -21.37 7.74 24.55
C ARG A 19 -20.29 6.82 25.13
N ASP A 20 -20.68 5.78 25.87
CA ASP A 20 -19.73 4.82 26.43
C ASP A 20 -19.01 4.03 25.33
N ASN A 21 -19.75 3.53 24.34
CA ASN A 21 -19.16 2.86 23.19
C ASN A 21 -18.19 3.76 22.43
N GLN A 22 -18.57 5.01 22.18
CA GLN A 22 -17.71 5.98 21.52
C GLN A 22 -16.45 6.28 22.35
N ARG A 23 -16.58 6.38 23.68
CA ARG A 23 -15.44 6.55 24.60
C ARG A 23 -14.50 5.35 24.52
N ARG A 24 -15.03 4.13 24.57
CA ARG A 24 -14.23 2.89 24.46
C ARG A 24 -13.54 2.78 23.10
N HIS A 25 -14.24 3.11 22.02
CA HIS A 25 -13.65 3.12 20.68
C HIS A 25 -12.49 4.11 20.60
N ARG A 26 -12.69 5.36 21.04
CA ARG A 26 -11.61 6.36 21.11
C ARG A 26 -10.43 5.90 21.96
N ALA A 27 -10.69 5.26 23.10
CA ALA A 27 -9.64 4.71 23.96
C ALA A 27 -8.84 3.62 23.24
N ARG A 28 -9.52 2.68 22.54
CA ARG A 28 -8.85 1.63 21.76
C ARG A 28 -8.01 2.21 20.61
N VAL A 29 -8.57 3.15 19.86
CA VAL A 29 -7.86 3.82 18.76
C VAL A 29 -6.62 4.53 19.31
N LYS A 30 -6.75 5.30 20.39
CA LYS A 30 -5.61 5.99 21.01
C LYS A 30 -4.54 5.00 21.50
N ALA A 31 -4.94 3.90 22.12
CA ALA A 31 -4.00 2.87 22.58
C ALA A 31 -3.25 2.24 21.40
N HIS A 32 -3.95 1.91 20.33
CA HIS A 32 -3.35 1.34 19.13
C HIS A 32 -2.41 2.32 18.41
N THR A 33 -2.80 3.60 18.30
CA THR A 33 -1.93 4.64 17.74
C THR A 33 -0.64 4.77 18.56
N ALA A 34 -0.75 4.80 19.90
CA ALA A 34 0.44 4.87 20.76
C ALA A 34 1.34 3.64 20.63
N GLU A 35 0.76 2.45 20.47
CA GLU A 35 1.50 1.22 20.21
C GLU A 35 2.24 1.27 18.87
N LEU A 36 1.57 1.70 17.80
CA LEU A 36 2.20 1.85 16.48
C LEU A 36 3.32 2.90 16.50
N GLU A 37 3.11 4.02 17.18
CA GLU A 37 4.14 5.06 17.35
C GLU A 37 5.35 4.51 18.11
N ALA A 38 5.14 3.67 19.14
CA ALA A 38 6.22 3.02 19.88
C ALA A 38 7.00 2.01 19.01
N GLN A 39 6.31 1.17 18.24
CA GLN A 39 6.95 0.23 17.31
C GLN A 39 7.76 0.96 16.23
N LEU A 40 7.23 2.07 15.73
CA LEU A 40 7.92 2.90 14.75
C LEU A 40 9.16 3.58 15.35
N ALA A 41 9.10 4.03 16.60
CA ALA A 41 10.27 4.58 17.30
C ALA A 41 11.34 3.50 17.54
N GLU A 42 10.95 2.31 17.98
CA GLU A 42 11.86 1.18 18.21
C GLU A 42 12.54 0.72 16.92
N THR A 43 11.78 0.53 15.84
CA THR A 43 12.33 0.09 14.55
C THR A 43 13.30 1.10 13.97
N LYS A 44 13.00 2.40 14.07
CA LYS A 44 13.93 3.46 13.69
C LYS A 44 15.22 3.43 14.51
N ALA A 45 15.13 3.30 15.83
CA ALA A 45 16.31 3.21 16.69
C ALA A 45 17.18 1.99 16.35
N ARG A 46 16.57 0.83 16.06
CA ARG A 46 17.30 -0.37 15.60
C ARG A 46 17.98 -0.14 14.24
N LEU A 47 17.31 0.54 13.32
CA LEU A 47 17.87 0.87 12.00
C LEU A 47 19.07 1.81 12.15
N ASP A 48 18.95 2.87 12.95
CA ASP A 48 20.04 3.82 13.19
C ASP A 48 21.27 3.11 13.80
N ALA A 49 21.05 2.26 14.82
CA ALA A 49 22.13 1.48 15.42
C ALA A 49 22.81 0.52 14.43
N ALA A 50 22.05 -0.13 13.56
CA ALA A 50 22.61 -1.02 12.54
C ALA A 50 23.41 -0.23 11.47
N LEU A 51 22.95 0.96 11.09
CA LEU A 51 23.68 1.83 10.16
C LEU A 51 25.01 2.31 10.78
N ASP A 52 25.02 2.65 12.06
CA ASP A 52 26.24 3.02 12.80
C ASP A 52 27.23 1.83 12.87
N GLU A 53 26.74 0.62 13.11
CA GLU A 53 27.56 -0.59 13.11
C GLU A 53 28.16 -0.87 11.72
N ILE A 54 27.37 -0.74 10.65
CA ILE A 54 27.87 -0.88 9.27
C ILE A 54 28.94 0.17 8.99
N ALA A 55 28.73 1.43 9.38
CA ALA A 55 29.70 2.50 9.18
C ALA A 55 31.02 2.20 9.93
N HIS A 56 30.93 1.73 11.17
CA HIS A 56 32.08 1.31 11.97
C HIS A 56 32.85 0.18 11.29
N LEU A 57 32.19 -0.93 10.97
CA LEU A 57 32.81 -2.10 10.34
C LEU A 57 33.40 -1.75 8.97
N THR A 58 32.73 -0.89 8.20
CA THR A 58 33.26 -0.42 6.90
C THR A 58 34.57 0.34 7.10
N SER A 59 34.66 1.22 8.10
CA SER A 59 35.90 1.95 8.41
C SER A 59 37.03 1.02 8.87
N GLU A 60 36.72 -0.02 9.65
CA GLU A 60 37.68 -1.04 10.07
C GLU A 60 38.22 -1.82 8.87
N VAL A 61 37.32 -2.31 8.00
CA VAL A 61 37.70 -3.01 6.76
C VAL A 61 38.57 -2.12 5.87
N GLU A 62 38.24 -0.84 5.73
CA GLU A 62 39.08 0.11 4.99
C GLU A 62 40.46 0.33 5.64
N SER A 63 40.53 0.36 6.97
CA SER A 63 41.80 0.53 7.69
C SER A 63 42.70 -0.70 7.52
N LEU A 64 42.14 -1.90 7.67
CA LEU A 64 42.84 -3.17 7.53
C LEU A 64 43.28 -3.40 6.08
N SER A 65 42.40 -3.11 5.11
CA SER A 65 42.75 -3.21 3.69
C SER A 65 43.87 -2.24 3.30
N ARG A 66 43.85 -0.99 3.79
CA ARG A 66 44.96 -0.04 3.58
C ARG A 66 46.27 -0.56 4.17
N GLY A 67 46.26 -1.11 5.40
CA GLY A 67 47.44 -1.68 6.05
C GLY A 67 48.01 -2.91 5.33
N LEU A 68 47.15 -3.77 4.76
CA LEU A 68 47.58 -4.93 3.98
C LEU A 68 48.11 -4.58 2.58
N VAL A 69 47.64 -3.48 1.99
CA VAL A 69 48.19 -2.96 0.72
C VAL A 69 49.59 -2.37 0.93
N THR A 70 49.88 -1.77 2.10
CA THR A 70 51.22 -1.27 2.43
C THR A 70 52.24 -2.39 2.66
N GLU A 71 51.86 -3.52 3.26
CA GLU A 71 52.77 -4.68 3.47
C GLU A 71 53.12 -5.43 2.17
N ARG A 72 52.23 -5.42 1.16
CA ARG A 72 52.51 -6.06 -0.14
C ARG A 72 53.39 -5.23 -1.07
N ASN A 73 53.73 -3.99 -0.70
CA ASN A 73 54.46 -3.04 -1.53
C ASN A 73 55.86 -2.72 -0.97
N VAL A 74 56.56 -3.72 -0.42
CA VAL A 74 58.01 -3.65 -0.21
C VAL A 74 58.69 -3.59 -1.58
N PRO A 75 59.38 -2.49 -1.94
CA PRO A 75 60.08 -2.40 -3.21
C PRO A 75 61.25 -3.39 -3.20
N ARG A 76 61.16 -4.47 -3.98
CA ARG A 76 62.34 -5.21 -4.40
C ARG A 76 63.13 -4.28 -5.33
N ALA A 77 64.14 -3.63 -4.77
CA ALA A 77 65.02 -2.72 -5.50
C ALA A 77 65.66 -3.43 -6.71
N LEU A 78 65.41 -2.90 -7.91
CA LEU A 78 66.28 -2.99 -9.09
C LEU A 78 66.24 -1.64 -9.82
N PRO A 79 67.35 -1.22 -10.47
CA PRO A 79 67.70 0.18 -10.63
C PRO A 79 67.03 0.88 -11.81
N THR A 80 66.65 2.13 -11.53
CA THR A 80 66.67 3.35 -12.32
C THR A 80 66.92 3.26 -13.83
N VAL A 81 65.92 3.66 -14.62
CA VAL A 81 66.14 4.52 -15.80
C VAL A 81 65.20 5.72 -15.69
N ARG A 82 65.84 6.89 -15.71
CA ARG A 82 65.30 8.23 -15.53
C ARG A 82 64.76 8.74 -16.85
N ALA A 83 63.54 9.26 -16.87
CA ALA A 83 63.10 10.19 -17.92
C ALA A 83 62.22 11.29 -17.30
N SER A 84 62.60 12.51 -17.63
CA SER A 84 62.27 13.76 -16.98
C SER A 84 60.87 14.28 -17.34
N SER A 85 60.16 14.84 -16.36
CA SER A 85 59.09 15.83 -16.53
C SER A 85 59.72 17.25 -16.62
N PRO A 86 59.10 18.25 -17.27
CA PRO A 86 57.99 19.05 -16.69
C PRO A 86 56.95 19.46 -17.77
N ALA A 87 55.84 20.18 -17.59
CA ALA A 87 55.29 21.04 -16.54
C ALA A 87 53.75 21.18 -16.73
N ALA A 88 53.10 21.61 -15.65
CA ALA A 88 51.78 22.26 -15.46
C ALA A 88 50.89 22.65 -16.66
N ALA A 89 49.58 22.41 -16.51
CA ALA A 89 48.54 23.45 -16.53
C ALA A 89 47.17 22.88 -16.13
N ALA A 90 46.49 23.58 -15.23
CA ALA A 90 45.16 23.27 -14.70
C ALA A 90 44.05 23.74 -15.64
N HIS A 91 43.04 22.90 -15.89
CA HIS A 91 41.76 23.34 -16.45
C HIS A 91 40.59 22.46 -15.93
N LEU A 92 39.70 23.08 -15.17
CA LEU A 92 38.34 22.60 -14.86
C LEU A 92 37.42 22.86 -16.06
N PRO A 93 36.38 22.05 -16.30
CA PRO A 93 35.20 22.51 -17.02
C PRO A 93 34.01 22.68 -16.07
N SER A 94 33.51 23.91 -16.04
CA SER A 94 32.19 24.32 -15.58
C SER A 94 31.21 24.20 -16.75
N VAL A 95 30.12 23.42 -16.61
CA VAL A 95 28.92 23.55 -17.46
C VAL A 95 27.66 23.26 -16.63
N PHE A 96 26.93 24.34 -16.34
CA PHE A 96 25.48 24.52 -16.26
C PHE A 96 24.56 23.28 -16.21
N GLY A 97 23.82 23.17 -15.09
CA GLY A 97 22.52 22.49 -15.01
C GLY A 97 21.43 23.49 -14.56
N PRO A 98 20.21 23.46 -15.14
CA PRO A 98 19.12 24.38 -14.80
C PRO A 98 18.41 23.99 -13.48
N PRO A 99 17.66 24.92 -12.85
CA PRO A 99 17.15 24.75 -11.50
C PRO A 99 15.88 23.89 -11.49
N ILE A 100 15.88 22.78 -10.74
CA ILE A 100 14.66 22.05 -10.44
C ILE A 100 13.98 22.75 -9.26
N ARG A 101 12.79 23.27 -9.54
CA ARG A 101 11.92 23.95 -8.60
C ARG A 101 11.37 22.95 -7.58
N ASP A 102 11.51 23.37 -6.34
CA ASP A 102 10.76 22.93 -5.18
C ASP A 102 9.26 23.16 -5.41
N GLU A 103 8.46 22.10 -5.50
CA GLU A 103 7.01 22.21 -5.33
C GLU A 103 6.54 21.10 -4.39
N SER A 104 6.44 21.50 -3.14
CA SER A 104 5.75 20.81 -2.06
C SER A 104 4.24 21.02 -2.20
N PRO A 105 3.41 19.97 -2.31
CA PRO A 105 1.96 20.14 -2.19
C PRO A 105 1.54 20.01 -0.72
N ARG A 106 1.23 21.14 -0.07
CA ARG A 106 0.42 21.15 1.14
C ARG A 106 -1.04 20.80 0.78
N PRO A 107 -1.72 19.95 1.56
CA PRO A 107 -3.13 19.65 1.33
C PRO A 107 -4.00 20.79 1.88
N HIS A 108 -4.65 21.51 0.98
CA HIS A 108 -5.77 22.38 1.33
C HIS A 108 -7.07 21.57 1.33
N CYS A 109 -7.61 21.36 2.53
CA CYS A 109 -9.01 21.01 2.72
C CYS A 109 -9.90 22.19 2.37
N SER A 110 -10.87 22.01 1.46
CA SER A 110 -12.19 22.66 1.50
C SER A 110 -13.17 22.06 0.48
N GLY A 111 -14.25 21.46 0.99
CA GLY A 111 -15.64 21.69 0.57
C GLY A 111 -16.13 21.20 -0.80
N ASN A 112 -16.98 20.17 -0.78
CA ASN A 112 -17.87 19.68 -1.85
C ASN A 112 -18.69 20.77 -2.57
N CYS A 113 -18.95 20.63 -3.89
CA CYS A 113 -20.21 20.09 -4.45
C CYS A 113 -20.30 20.08 -6.00
N ASN A 114 -20.77 18.94 -6.55
CA ASN A 114 -21.49 18.64 -7.81
C ASN A 114 -21.40 19.54 -9.08
N GLN A 115 -21.04 18.92 -10.22
CA GLN A 115 -21.78 18.82 -11.52
C GLN A 115 -20.79 18.41 -12.63
N ASP A 116 -20.95 17.27 -13.31
CA ASP A 116 -21.77 16.98 -14.50
C ASP A 116 -20.95 17.04 -15.82
N GLN A 117 -21.29 16.15 -16.74
CA GLN A 117 -20.50 15.56 -17.83
C GLN A 117 -20.02 16.53 -18.93
N THR A 118 -18.91 16.19 -19.62
CA THR A 118 -18.91 16.05 -21.09
C THR A 118 -17.77 15.15 -21.61
N HIS A 119 -18.04 14.62 -22.79
CA HIS A 119 -17.46 13.56 -23.60
C HIS A 119 -16.29 14.02 -24.48
N VAL A 120 -15.26 13.19 -24.65
CA VAL A 120 -14.36 13.19 -25.83
C VAL A 120 -13.87 11.78 -26.12
N ASP A 121 -14.14 11.32 -27.36
CA ASP A 121 -13.57 10.13 -27.98
C ASP A 121 -12.06 10.27 -28.20
N GLY A 122 -11.32 9.14 -28.20
CA GLY A 122 -9.97 9.13 -28.76
C GLY A 122 -9.07 7.99 -28.31
N GLU A 123 -8.92 7.01 -29.21
CA GLU A 123 -7.74 6.17 -29.45
C GLU A 123 -7.38 5.00 -28.50
N ALA A 124 -7.52 3.81 -29.11
CA ALA A 124 -7.02 2.55 -28.64
C ALA A 124 -5.48 2.51 -28.70
N HIS A 125 -4.86 2.25 -27.54
CA HIS A 125 -3.56 1.61 -27.46
C HIS A 125 -3.69 0.33 -26.63
N ALA A 126 -3.54 -0.79 -27.34
CA ALA A 126 -3.57 -2.12 -26.79
C ALA A 126 -2.37 -2.34 -25.86
N THR A 127 -2.62 -2.40 -24.55
CA THR A 127 -1.66 -2.96 -23.59
C THR A 127 -2.44 -3.69 -22.50
N GLN A 128 -2.53 -5.03 -22.63
CA GLN A 128 -2.90 -6.03 -21.59
C GLN A 128 -4.23 -5.82 -20.81
N PRO A 129 -4.87 -6.90 -20.33
CA PRO A 129 -6.20 -6.78 -19.75
C PRO A 129 -6.06 -6.19 -18.35
N ASP A 130 -6.46 -4.93 -18.23
CA ASP A 130 -6.55 -4.15 -17.00
C ASP A 130 -7.73 -4.69 -16.16
N ILE A 131 -7.58 -5.91 -15.64
CA ILE A 131 -8.63 -6.67 -14.92
C ILE A 131 -9.00 -5.98 -13.60
N LEU A 132 -8.08 -5.23 -12.99
CA LEU A 132 -8.35 -4.44 -11.80
C LEU A 132 -9.28 -3.24 -12.13
N VAL A 133 -9.18 -2.68 -13.34
CA VAL A 133 -10.07 -1.62 -13.83
C VAL A 133 -11.48 -2.15 -14.08
N VAL A 134 -11.62 -3.40 -14.52
CA VAL A 134 -12.92 -4.09 -14.68
C VAL A 134 -13.63 -4.26 -13.34
N MET A 135 -12.89 -4.61 -12.28
CA MET A 135 -13.48 -4.86 -10.95
C MET A 135 -13.88 -3.58 -10.18
N MET A 136 -13.16 -2.48 -10.38
CA MET A 136 -13.34 -1.25 -9.60
C MET A 136 -14.19 -0.18 -10.30
N SER A 137 -14.38 -0.25 -11.62
CA SER A 137 -15.01 0.85 -12.35
C SER A 137 -16.54 0.86 -12.34
N GLY A 138 -17.23 -0.21 -11.92
CA GLY A 138 -18.70 -0.23 -11.92
C GLY A 138 -19.37 -0.01 -13.29
N ARG A 139 -18.59 0.07 -14.38
CA ARG A 139 -19.04 0.45 -15.72
C ARG A 139 -19.73 -0.72 -16.45
N ASP A 140 -19.34 -1.96 -16.16
CA ASP A 140 -19.82 -3.16 -16.85
C ASP A 140 -20.67 -4.09 -15.97
N CYS A 141 -21.25 -3.58 -14.88
CA CYS A 141 -22.17 -4.37 -14.06
C CYS A 141 -23.54 -4.58 -14.71
N LYS A 142 -23.84 -3.87 -15.80
CA LYS A 142 -25.15 -3.92 -16.46
C LYS A 142 -25.41 -5.26 -17.14
N ASP A 143 -24.35 -5.89 -17.64
CA ASP A 143 -24.40 -7.17 -18.37
C ASP A 143 -24.35 -8.39 -17.45
N LEU A 144 -24.15 -8.18 -16.14
CA LEU A 144 -24.14 -9.25 -15.16
C LEU A 144 -25.57 -9.76 -14.84
N PRO A 145 -25.72 -11.08 -14.58
CA PRO A 145 -27.00 -11.63 -14.17
C PRO A 145 -27.45 -11.04 -12.83
N ALA A 146 -28.77 -10.92 -12.66
CA ALA A 146 -29.34 -10.55 -11.37
C ALA A 146 -29.09 -11.67 -10.34
N PRO A 147 -28.99 -11.35 -9.04
CA PRO A 147 -28.95 -12.36 -7.99
C PRO A 147 -30.22 -13.21 -8.06
N GLN A 148 -30.07 -14.53 -7.95
CA GLN A 148 -31.22 -15.44 -7.89
C GLN A 148 -31.91 -15.35 -6.53
N SER A 149 -33.17 -15.79 -6.46
CA SER A 149 -33.91 -15.83 -5.20
C SER A 149 -33.24 -16.81 -4.23
N GLY A 150 -32.71 -16.30 -3.11
CA GLY A 150 -31.98 -17.08 -2.11
C GLY A 150 -30.46 -17.08 -2.25
N GLU A 151 -29.89 -16.48 -3.31
CA GLU A 151 -28.44 -16.30 -3.42
C GLU A 151 -27.96 -15.21 -2.45
N SER A 152 -26.97 -15.57 -1.62
CA SER A 152 -26.25 -14.60 -0.80
C SER A 152 -25.10 -14.02 -1.61
N THR A 153 -25.07 -12.69 -1.73
CA THR A 153 -24.04 -12.00 -2.51
C THR A 153 -23.39 -10.89 -1.68
N ALA A 154 -22.09 -10.70 -1.87
CA ALA A 154 -21.30 -9.62 -1.25
C ALA A 154 -20.90 -8.57 -2.30
N PRO A 155 -20.74 -7.28 -1.95
CA PRO A 155 -20.17 -6.29 -2.87
C PRO A 155 -18.77 -6.70 -3.32
N CYS A 156 -18.48 -6.56 -4.62
CA CYS A 156 -17.18 -6.97 -5.18
C CYS A 156 -16.01 -6.25 -4.48
N ILE A 157 -16.21 -4.99 -4.08
CA ILE A 157 -15.21 -4.23 -3.32
C ILE A 157 -14.91 -4.84 -1.94
N ASP A 158 -15.91 -5.39 -1.26
CA ASP A 158 -15.71 -5.99 0.06
C ASP A 158 -15.11 -7.39 -0.07
N ALA A 159 -15.56 -8.15 -1.06
CA ALA A 159 -14.96 -9.44 -1.41
C ALA A 159 -13.46 -9.31 -1.73
N TYR A 160 -13.08 -8.30 -2.53
CA TYR A 160 -11.69 -8.08 -2.91
C TYR A 160 -10.80 -7.72 -1.72
N LYS A 161 -11.26 -6.87 -0.79
CA LYS A 161 -10.52 -6.56 0.44
C LYS A 161 -10.22 -7.81 1.27
N VAL A 162 -11.19 -8.73 1.35
CA VAL A 162 -10.99 -9.98 2.08
C VAL A 162 -9.99 -10.87 1.35
N ILE A 163 -10.06 -10.96 0.02
CA ILE A 163 -9.09 -11.72 -0.78
C ILE A 163 -7.69 -11.16 -0.63
N GLU A 164 -7.51 -9.84 -0.76
CA GLU A 164 -6.22 -9.17 -0.59
C GLU A 164 -5.60 -9.44 0.79
N GLN A 165 -6.41 -9.48 1.85
CA GLN A 165 -5.96 -9.77 3.21
C GLN A 165 -5.60 -11.23 3.46
N GLN A 166 -6.13 -12.17 2.67
CA GLN A 166 -5.90 -13.60 2.85
C GLN A 166 -4.93 -14.19 1.84
N ASN A 167 -4.68 -13.50 0.72
CA ASN A 167 -3.84 -13.98 -0.37
C ASN A 167 -2.33 -13.81 -0.07
N PHE A 168 -1.85 -14.42 1.01
CA PHE A 168 -0.42 -14.41 1.37
C PHE A 168 0.44 -15.25 0.42
N SER A 169 -0.14 -16.30 -0.17
CA SER A 169 0.52 -17.14 -1.18
C SER A 169 0.71 -16.45 -2.54
N GLY A 170 0.11 -15.27 -2.74
CA GLY A 170 0.31 -14.48 -3.96
C GLY A 170 -0.39 -15.05 -5.20
N LEU A 171 -1.57 -15.64 -5.04
CA LEU A 171 -2.40 -16.11 -6.15
C LEU A 171 -2.69 -14.97 -7.14
N ASP A 172 -2.52 -15.25 -8.43
CA ASP A 172 -2.60 -14.23 -9.46
C ASP A 172 -4.03 -13.67 -9.62
N VAL A 173 -4.13 -12.38 -9.93
CA VAL A 173 -5.42 -11.68 -10.10
C VAL A 173 -6.21 -12.29 -11.26
N VAL A 174 -5.56 -12.77 -12.32
CA VAL A 174 -6.25 -13.44 -13.43
C VAL A 174 -6.89 -14.75 -12.97
N GLU A 175 -6.21 -15.48 -12.09
CA GLU A 175 -6.67 -16.74 -11.53
C GLU A 175 -7.84 -16.53 -10.56
N ILE A 176 -7.72 -15.56 -9.65
CA ILE A 176 -8.81 -15.11 -8.77
C ILE A 176 -10.03 -14.69 -9.59
N THR A 177 -9.83 -13.90 -10.65
CA THR A 177 -10.91 -13.41 -11.50
C THR A 177 -11.60 -14.54 -12.24
N ARG A 178 -10.83 -15.47 -12.81
CA ARG A 178 -11.33 -16.66 -13.50
C ARG A 178 -12.18 -17.51 -12.55
N TRP A 179 -11.76 -17.65 -11.29
CA TRP A 179 -12.50 -18.37 -10.27
C TRP A 179 -13.83 -17.71 -9.93
N LEU A 180 -13.84 -16.39 -9.71
CA LEU A 180 -15.02 -15.64 -9.28
C LEU A 180 -15.99 -15.32 -10.42
N LYS A 181 -15.53 -15.38 -11.68
CA LYS A 181 -16.31 -15.06 -12.88
C LYS A 181 -17.76 -15.61 -12.90
N PRO A 182 -18.01 -16.91 -12.62
CA PRO A 182 -19.37 -17.45 -12.62
C PRO A 182 -20.25 -16.91 -11.47
N GLY A 183 -19.65 -16.37 -10.41
CA GLY A 183 -20.33 -15.81 -9.25
C GLY A 183 -20.66 -14.33 -9.35
N PHE A 184 -20.19 -13.61 -10.38
CA PHE A 184 -20.52 -12.19 -10.50
C PHE A 184 -22.00 -11.97 -10.76
N ARG A 185 -22.56 -10.97 -10.07
CA ARG A 185 -23.95 -10.55 -10.12
C ARG A 185 -24.00 -9.02 -10.17
N LYS A 186 -25.06 -8.47 -10.75
CA LYS A 186 -25.39 -7.06 -10.55
C LYS A 186 -26.09 -6.85 -9.20
N ALA A 187 -26.09 -5.63 -8.69
CA ALA A 187 -26.90 -5.30 -7.53
C ALA A 187 -28.40 -5.44 -7.79
N ALA A 188 -29.14 -5.86 -6.77
CA ALA A 188 -30.60 -5.91 -6.79
C ALA A 188 -31.23 -4.51 -6.89
N GLU A 189 -30.56 -3.52 -6.28
CA GLU A 189 -30.97 -2.12 -6.28
C GLU A 189 -30.12 -1.30 -7.25
N LYS A 190 -30.75 -0.29 -7.88
CA LYS A 190 -30.05 0.63 -8.78
C LYS A 190 -28.93 1.35 -8.03
N GLY A 191 -27.72 1.33 -8.59
CA GLY A 191 -26.54 1.99 -8.02
C GLY A 191 -25.74 1.13 -7.03
N GLY A 192 -26.16 -0.10 -6.71
CA GLY A 192 -25.44 -0.96 -5.76
C GLY A 192 -24.20 -1.67 -6.31
N GLY A 193 -23.86 -1.48 -7.59
CA GLY A 193 -22.62 -1.97 -8.21
C GLY A 193 -22.51 -3.49 -8.42
N CYS A 194 -21.27 -3.95 -8.60
CA CYS A 194 -20.89 -5.36 -8.77
C CYS A 194 -21.07 -6.10 -7.44
N ARG A 195 -21.61 -7.32 -7.51
CA ARG A 195 -21.66 -8.26 -6.41
C ARG A 195 -21.09 -9.61 -6.83
N VAL A 196 -20.67 -10.43 -5.87
CA VAL A 196 -20.19 -11.79 -6.09
C VAL A 196 -20.91 -12.74 -5.16
N ASP A 197 -21.20 -13.94 -5.65
CA ASP A 197 -21.75 -15.05 -4.85
C ASP A 197 -20.82 -15.36 -3.67
N THR A 198 -21.40 -15.32 -2.47
CA THR A 198 -20.70 -15.56 -1.21
C THR A 198 -20.20 -17.00 -1.11
N GLN A 199 -20.88 -17.99 -1.70
CA GLN A 199 -20.42 -19.39 -1.68
C GLN A 199 -19.12 -19.55 -2.48
N LEU A 200 -19.07 -18.95 -3.67
CA LEU A 200 -17.90 -19.01 -4.54
C LEU A 200 -16.72 -18.24 -3.94
N LEU A 201 -16.99 -17.10 -3.28
CA LEU A 201 -16.00 -16.34 -2.55
C LEU A 201 -15.37 -17.17 -1.42
N PHE A 202 -16.19 -17.84 -0.59
CA PHE A 202 -15.65 -18.66 0.49
C PHE A 202 -14.89 -19.88 -0.02
N ALA A 203 -15.34 -20.51 -1.11
CA ALA A 203 -14.60 -21.60 -1.75
C ALA A 203 -13.20 -21.14 -2.23
N LEU A 204 -13.09 -19.92 -2.76
CA LEU A 204 -11.79 -19.34 -3.12
C LEU A 204 -10.92 -19.08 -1.88
N LEU A 205 -11.50 -18.50 -0.82
CA LEU A 205 -10.75 -18.19 0.40
C LEU A 205 -10.23 -19.47 1.08
N ASP A 206 -11.02 -20.54 1.10
CA ASP A 206 -10.62 -21.86 1.59
C ASP A 206 -9.45 -22.44 0.77
N HIS A 207 -9.49 -22.28 -0.56
CA HIS A 207 -8.40 -22.66 -1.45
C HIS A 207 -7.10 -21.91 -1.13
N ILE A 208 -7.18 -20.58 -0.98
CA ILE A 208 -6.03 -19.72 -0.63
C ILE A 208 -5.46 -20.13 0.74
N SER A 209 -6.31 -20.34 1.75
CA SER A 209 -5.83 -20.75 3.08
C SER A 209 -5.25 -22.18 3.09
N SER A 210 -5.72 -23.05 2.21
CA SER A 210 -5.21 -24.43 2.10
C SER A 210 -3.85 -24.49 1.40
N THR A 211 -3.55 -23.53 0.52
CA THR A 211 -2.24 -23.45 -0.16
C THR A 211 -1.12 -22.94 0.74
N ASP A 212 -1.43 -22.29 1.86
CA ASP A 212 -0.46 -21.76 2.84
C ASP A 212 0.06 -22.83 3.85
N GLY A 213 -0.40 -24.08 3.74
CA GLY A 213 -0.14 -25.14 4.72
C GLY A 213 0.88 -26.21 4.34
N LEU A 214 1.72 -26.01 3.31
CA LEU A 214 2.73 -26.97 2.84
C LEU A 214 4.16 -26.42 2.87
#